data_AF-A0AAJ4W0E4-F1
#
_entry.id   AF-A0AAJ4W0E4-F1
#
_cell.length_a   1.000
_cell.length_b   1.000
_cell.length_c   1.000
_cell.angle_alpha   90.00
_cell.angle_beta   90.00
_cell.angle_gamma   90.00
#
_symmetry.space_group_name_H-M   'P 1'
#
loop_
_entity.id
_entity.type
_entity.pdbx_description
1 polymer ?
#
loop_
_entity_poly.entity_id
_entity_poly.type
_entity_poly.pdbx_seq_one_letter_code
_entity_poly.pdbx_strand_id
1 'polypeptide(L)' 'MSKETKKGIFKGAIEKDAKGNYFCGPYLLDYQYTEANFKVGDVISIKKAIANPSNMSREDYPMKSMKFFLAGEE' A
#
# COMPACT_ATOMS: atom_id res chain seq x y z
N MET A 1 -12.71 -21.15 -14.68
CA MET A 1 -11.44 -20.45 -14.96
C MET A 1 -11.34 -19.25 -14.02
N SER A 2 -10.76 -19.41 -12.85
CA SER A 2 -10.37 -18.28 -12.00
C SER A 2 -9.07 -18.69 -11.31
N LYS A 3 -7.95 -18.51 -12.01
CA LYS A 3 -6.63 -18.61 -11.37
C LYS A 3 -6.62 -17.52 -10.31
N GLU A 4 -6.94 -17.90 -9.08
CA GLU A 4 -6.58 -17.18 -7.86
C GLU A 4 -5.06 -17.06 -7.90
N THR A 5 -4.60 -16.08 -8.66
CA THR A 5 -3.20 -15.73 -8.75
C THR A 5 -2.97 -15.07 -7.41
N LYS A 6 -2.45 -15.85 -6.45
CA LYS A 6 -2.12 -15.46 -5.07
C LYS A 6 -1.02 -14.38 -5.01
N LYS A 7 -0.98 -13.47 -5.97
CA LYS A 7 -0.14 -12.28 -6.00
C LYS A 7 -1.05 -11.13 -5.60
N GLY A 8 -0.62 -10.31 -4.65
CA GLY A 8 -1.43 -9.26 -4.04
C GLY A 8 -2.25 -8.41 -5.02
N ILE A 9 -3.29 -7.75 -4.50
CA ILE A 9 -4.19 -6.81 -5.19
C ILE A 9 -3.41 -5.79 -6.03
N PHE A 10 -2.27 -5.34 -5.51
CA PHE A 10 -1.41 -4.36 -6.18
C PHE A 10 0.06 -4.59 -5.80
N LYS A 11 0.98 -4.38 -6.74
CA LYS A 11 2.42 -4.41 -6.47
C LYS A 11 3.05 -3.14 -7.06
N GLY A 12 3.82 -2.43 -6.26
CA GLY A 12 4.47 -1.19 -6.67
C GLY A 12 5.56 -0.76 -5.69
N ALA A 13 6.33 0.25 -6.07
CA ALA A 13 7.30 0.87 -5.18
C ALA A 13 6.59 1.78 -4.16
N ILE A 14 7.15 1.89 -2.96
CA ILE A 14 6.71 2.84 -1.95
C ILE A 14 7.20 4.23 -2.33
N GLU A 15 6.29 5.18 -2.39
CA GLU A 15 6.57 6.59 -2.59
C GLU A 15 6.14 7.38 -1.35
N LYS A 16 6.74 8.56 -1.16
CA LYS A 16 6.41 9.45 -0.05
C LYS A 16 6.06 10.82 -0.61
N ASP A 17 4.90 11.31 -0.24
CA ASP A 17 4.44 12.63 -0.66
C ASP A 17 5.15 13.73 0.13
N ALA A 18 5.07 14.99 -0.33
CA ALA A 18 5.62 16.15 0.38
C ALA A 18 5.05 16.29 1.81
N LYS A 19 3.83 15.80 2.05
CA LYS A 19 3.20 15.75 3.40
C LYS A 19 3.77 14.66 4.31
N GLY A 20 4.66 13.82 3.80
CA GLY A 20 5.22 12.69 4.53
C GLY A 20 4.34 11.43 4.57
N ASN A 21 3.27 11.39 3.77
CA ASN A 21 2.43 10.21 3.65
C ASN A 21 3.08 9.19 2.70
N TYR A 22 3.16 7.94 3.14
CA TYR A 22 3.59 6.83 2.30
C TYR A 22 2.43 6.33 1.46
N PHE A 23 2.64 6.18 0.17
CA PHE A 23 1.64 5.66 -0.75
C PHE A 23 2.28 4.71 -1.77
N CYS A 24 1.45 3.87 -2.37
CA CYS A 24 1.87 2.95 -3.42
C CYS A 24 0.81 2.97 -4.51
N GLY A 25 1.12 3.64 -5.63
CA GLY A 25 0.13 3.91 -6.67
C GLY A 25 -1.10 4.62 -6.07
N PRO A 26 -2.32 4.07 -6.24
CA PRO A 26 -3.55 4.68 -5.72
C PRO A 26 -3.86 4.33 -4.25
N TYR A 27 -2.98 3.59 -3.56
CA TYR A 27 -3.22 3.10 -2.20
C TYR A 27 -2.40 3.86 -1.16
N LEU A 28 -3.06 4.35 -0.12
CA LEU A 28 -2.37 4.91 1.06
C LEU A 28 -1.77 3.79 1.90
N LEU A 29 -0.50 3.92 2.25
CA LEU A 29 0.17 2.98 3.15
C LEU A 29 0.04 3.44 4.59
N ASP A 30 0.06 2.48 5.50
CA ASP A 30 0.09 2.81 6.92
C ASP A 30 1.47 3.33 7.30
N TYR A 31 1.53 4.55 7.82
CA TYR A 31 2.80 5.24 8.10
C TYR A 31 3.66 4.46 9.09
N GLN A 32 3.08 4.03 10.21
CA GLN A 32 3.83 3.33 11.26
C GLN A 32 4.35 1.99 10.76
N TYR A 33 3.51 1.25 10.03
CA TYR A 33 3.91 -0.03 9.47
C TYR A 33 4.97 0.11 8.37
N THR A 34 4.81 1.11 7.49
CA THR A 34 5.76 1.41 6.42
C THR A 34 7.10 1.82 7.00
N GLU A 35 7.13 2.77 7.94
CA GLU A 35 8.37 3.29 8.52
C GLU A 35 9.12 2.25 9.37
N ALA A 36 8.41 1.32 10.01
CA ALA A 36 9.02 0.27 10.83
C ALA A 36 9.60 -0.89 10.00
N ASN A 37 9.02 -1.21 8.85
CA ASN A 37 9.35 -2.44 8.09
C ASN A 37 9.87 -2.18 6.66
N PHE A 38 9.66 -0.98 6.11
CA PHE A 38 9.90 -0.66 4.70
C PHE A 38 10.56 0.72 4.53
N LYS A 39 11.04 1.02 3.32
CA LYS A 39 11.59 2.32 2.96
C LYS A 39 11.02 2.82 1.64
N VAL A 40 11.14 4.12 1.40
CA VAL A 40 10.81 4.71 0.09
C VAL A 40 11.71 4.08 -0.96
N GLY A 41 11.10 3.59 -2.05
CA GLY A 41 11.77 2.83 -3.10
C GLY A 41 11.67 1.32 -2.95
N ASP A 42 11.28 0.78 -1.78
CA ASP A 42 11.02 -0.64 -1.64
C ASP A 42 9.76 -1.04 -2.44
N VAL A 43 9.85 -2.15 -3.15
CA VAL A 43 8.71 -2.69 -3.88
C VAL A 43 7.90 -3.56 -2.93
N ILE A 44 6.63 -3.23 -2.74
CA ILE A 44 5.70 -3.98 -1.89
C ILE A 44 4.56 -4.59 -2.69
N SER A 45 3.97 -5.64 -2.12
CA SER A 45 2.81 -6.36 -2.63
C SER A 45 1.66 -6.23 -1.63
N ILE A 46 0.63 -5.47 -2.02
CA ILE A 46 -0.58 -5.23 -1.23
C ILE A 46 -1.48 -6.44 -1.32
N LYS A 47 -1.59 -7.19 -0.23
CA LYS A 47 -2.46 -8.37 -0.13
C LYS A 47 -3.91 -8.00 0.16
N LYS A 48 -4.12 -6.93 0.92
CA LYS A 48 -5.45 -6.43 1.27
C LYS A 48 -5.45 -4.90 1.34
N ALA A 49 -6.42 -4.29 0.68
CA ALA A 49 -6.74 -2.88 0.81
C ALA A 49 -8.21 -2.75 1.22
N ILE A 50 -8.53 -1.65 1.89
CA ILE A 50 -9.88 -1.29 2.30
C ILE A 50 -10.17 0.14 1.82
N ALA A 51 -11.44 0.49 1.68
CA ALA A 51 -11.82 1.88 1.48
C ALA A 51 -11.27 2.72 2.64
N ASN A 52 -10.67 3.87 2.34
CA ASN A 52 -10.09 4.72 3.36
C ASN A 52 -11.20 5.18 4.32
N PRO A 53 -11.15 4.77 5.61
CA PRO A 53 -12.17 5.18 6.58
C PRO A 53 -12.06 6.66 6.93
N SER A 54 -10.92 7.30 6.66
CA SER A 54 -10.68 8.70 6.93
C SER A 54 -11.24 9.57 5.81
N ASN A 55 -12.36 10.26 6.08
CA ASN A 55 -12.96 11.20 5.12
C ASN A 55 -11.98 12.27 4.62
N MET A 56 -11.05 12.74 5.46
CA MET A 56 -10.10 13.81 5.12
C MET A 56 -9.04 13.43 4.08
N SER A 57 -8.65 12.15 4.01
CA SER A 57 -7.64 11.68 3.05
C SER A 57 -8.26 10.77 1.99
N ARG A 58 -9.59 10.64 1.99
CA ARG A 58 -10.31 9.81 1.02
C ARG A 58 -10.36 10.45 -0.37
N GLU A 59 -10.25 11.78 -0.44
CA GLU A 59 -10.19 12.53 -1.69
C GLU A 59 -8.87 12.26 -2.43
N ASP A 60 -7.72 12.37 -1.74
CA ASP A 60 -6.41 12.03 -2.30
C ASP A 60 -6.21 10.51 -2.42
N TYR A 61 -6.64 9.75 -1.40
CA TYR A 61 -6.43 8.31 -1.30
C TYR A 61 -7.73 7.58 -0.96
N PRO A 62 -8.49 7.14 -1.97
CA PRO A 62 -9.78 6.48 -1.76
C PRO A 62 -9.62 5.09 -1.11
N MET A 63 -8.44 4.48 -1.23
CA MET A 63 -8.14 3.15 -0.68
C MET A 63 -6.91 3.21 0.22
N LYS A 64 -7.00 2.57 1.39
CA LYS A 64 -5.89 2.37 2.32
C LYS A 64 -5.47 0.91 2.31
N SER A 65 -4.17 0.66 2.21
CA SER A 65 -3.61 -0.68 2.39
C SER A 65 -3.84 -1.15 3.83
N MET A 66 -4.36 -2.36 3.97
CA MET A 66 -4.59 -3.01 5.27
C MET A 66 -3.49 -4.02 5.58
N LYS A 67 -2.98 -4.70 4.55
CA LYS A 67 -1.92 -5.70 4.69
C LYS A 67 -1.10 -5.77 3.42
N PHE A 68 0.19 -5.51 3.52
CA PHE A 68 1.15 -5.55 2.41
C PHE A 68 2.50 -6.05 2.90
N PHE A 69 3.32 -6.54 1.98
CA PHE A 69 4.61 -7.19 2.27
C PHE A 69 5.66 -6.82 1.24
N LEU A 70 6.94 -7.08 1.51
CA LEU A 70 8.00 -6.80 0.55
C LEU A 70 7.84 -7.74 -0.65
N ALA A 71 7.93 -7.20 -1.85
CA ALA A 71 7.69 -7.94 -3.06
C ALA A 71 8.89 -8.83 -3.40
N GLY A 72 8.87 -10.05 -2.90
CA GLY A 72 9.96 -11.02 -3.01
C GLY A 72 9.99 -12.02 -1.86
N GLU A 73 9.34 -11.69 -0.74
CA GLU A 73 9.14 -12.59 0.41
C GLU A 73 7.80 -13.35 0.30
N GLU A 74 7.52 -13.96 -0.86
CA GLU A 74 6.33 -14.82 -1.09
C GLU A 74 6.52 -16.26 -0.60
#